data_AF-A0A5N6F5E5-F1
#
_entry.id   AF-A0A5N6F5E5-F1
#
_cell.length_a   1.000
_cell.length_b   1.000
_cell.length_c   1.000
_cell.angle_alpha   90.00
_cell.angle_beta   90.00
_cell.angle_gamma   90.00
#
_symmetry.space_group_name_H-M   'P 1'
#
loop_
_entity.id
_entity.type
_entity.pdbx_description
1 polymer ?
#
loop_
_entity_poly.entity_id
_entity_poly.type
_entity_poly.pdbx_seq_one_letter_code
_entity_poly.pdbx_strand_id
1 'polypeptide(L)'
;MLKLLLETFLMKPRLTSLPVPRLTDMPVARFQQMASHRRSISNYEPFIPHPMSLSSNIWGMRPLLCSAFFEPDVECNLVSTWLHPAFTVIDPLSEDGNLTQLAAVLGRRQTKLAALWLGAIIMGLARTELRDIRNGPPAINLPAAAWTGTVQSFITLKPGVANEHTIRCEDECRLLFITASDGHARVPIWPWKPFGQFRICDTDREVQQHAFCKCHCFEYQSWYWCLTDGELQDPGLRPALSVGKEPGTEMISTPFLNMPFDDFGQSLSEGATPGIFQWLRMSGYPAYDDESLPSLKYLGETINQWLEVLDREKG
;
A
#
# COMPACT_ATOMS: atom_id res chain seq x y z
N MET A 1 -16.65 11.39 14.21
CA MET A 1 -15.59 10.45 14.61
C MET A 1 -16.20 9.05 14.61
N LEU A 2 -16.15 8.34 13.48
CA LEU A 2 -16.64 6.96 13.38
C LEU A 2 -15.50 6.04 13.86
N LYS A 3 -15.68 5.34 14.99
CA LYS A 3 -14.75 4.29 15.42
C LYS A 3 -15.12 3.01 14.68
N LEU A 4 -14.37 2.67 13.63
CA LEU A 4 -14.44 1.35 13.00
C LEU A 4 -13.58 0.38 13.81
N LEU A 5 -14.23 -0.48 14.58
CA LEU A 5 -13.65 -1.70 15.14
C LEU A 5 -13.68 -2.76 14.02
N LEU A 6 -12.53 -3.02 13.38
CA LEU A 6 -12.40 -4.13 12.45
C LEU A 6 -11.84 -5.37 13.17
N GLU A 7 -12.65 -6.44 13.11
CA GLU A 7 -12.41 -7.86 13.35
C GLU A 7 -11.35 -8.29 14.37
N THR A 8 -11.85 -8.84 15.48
CA THR A 8 -11.11 -9.64 16.45
C THR A 8 -10.67 -10.97 15.84
N PHE A 9 -9.36 -11.14 15.61
CA PHE A 9 -8.78 -12.46 15.34
C PHE A 9 -8.65 -13.26 16.64
N LEU A 10 -9.60 -14.14 16.91
CA LEU A 10 -9.47 -15.17 17.94
C LEU A 10 -8.68 -16.37 17.38
N MET A 11 -7.35 -16.27 17.42
CA MET A 11 -6.49 -17.45 17.31
C MET A 11 -6.56 -18.22 18.65
N LYS A 12 -7.20 -19.39 18.65
CA LYS A 12 -7.15 -20.32 19.80
C LYS A 12 -5.69 -20.67 20.08
N PRO A 13 -5.19 -20.50 21.32
CA PRO A 13 -3.80 -20.82 21.62
C PRO A 13 -3.61 -22.34 21.59
N ARG A 14 -2.91 -22.85 20.57
CA ARG A 14 -2.22 -24.13 20.70
C ARG A 14 -0.86 -23.84 21.31
N LEU A 15 -0.66 -24.24 22.56
CA LEU A 15 0.63 -24.22 23.24
C LEU A 15 1.58 -25.21 22.56
N THR A 16 2.27 -24.81 21.51
CA THR A 16 3.43 -25.54 21.00
C THR A 16 4.68 -24.96 21.67
N SER A 17 5.29 -25.73 22.58
CA SER A 17 6.56 -25.34 23.18
C SER A 17 7.64 -25.33 22.11
N LEU A 18 8.28 -24.19 21.91
CA LEU A 18 9.47 -24.10 21.06
C LEU A 18 10.65 -24.82 21.75
N PRO A 19 11.46 -25.61 21.02
CA PRO A 19 12.61 -26.26 21.60
C PRO A 19 13.64 -25.22 22.07
N VAL A 20 14.11 -25.36 23.30
CA VAL A 20 15.16 -24.52 23.89
C VAL A 20 16.47 -24.77 23.15
N PRO A 21 17.13 -23.74 22.58
CA PRO A 21 18.41 -23.91 21.92
C PRO A 21 19.45 -24.44 22.91
N ARG A 22 20.06 -25.58 22.61
CA ARG A 22 21.19 -26.10 23.39
C ARG A 22 22.42 -25.28 23.03
N LEU A 23 22.85 -24.41 23.94
CA LEU A 23 24.15 -23.73 23.83
C LEU A 23 25.24 -24.75 24.16
N THR A 24 25.90 -25.29 23.13
CA THR A 24 27.15 -26.03 23.28
C THR A 24 28.28 -25.08 23.67
N ASP A 25 29.15 -25.52 24.57
CA ASP A 25 30.29 -24.72 25.06
C ASP A 25 31.21 -24.31 23.90
N MET A 26 31.21 -23.01 23.58
CA MET A 26 32.01 -22.44 22.50
C MET A 26 33.31 -21.81 23.05
N PRO A 27 34.44 -21.87 22.32
CA PRO A 27 35.72 -21.30 22.72
C PRO A 27 35.68 -19.76 22.93
N VAL A 28 36.50 -19.28 23.87
CA VAL A 28 36.61 -17.87 24.34
C VAL A 28 36.82 -16.83 23.21
N ALA A 29 37.46 -17.20 22.09
CA ALA A 29 37.60 -16.30 20.93
C ALA A 29 36.25 -15.94 20.29
N ARG A 30 35.26 -16.86 20.33
CA ARG A 30 33.90 -16.61 19.85
C ARG A 30 33.10 -15.71 20.80
N PHE A 31 33.45 -15.68 22.09
CA PHE A 31 32.81 -14.79 23.07
C PHE A 31 33.11 -13.31 22.82
N GLN A 32 34.31 -12.96 22.37
CA GLN A 32 34.64 -11.56 22.04
C GLN A 32 33.91 -11.09 20.76
N GLN A 33 33.79 -11.97 19.76
CA GLN A 33 33.00 -11.74 18.55
C GLN A 33 31.48 -11.72 18.82
N MET A 34 31.00 -12.53 19.77
CA MET A 34 29.63 -12.48 20.28
C MET A 34 29.37 -11.28 21.19
N ALA A 35 30.36 -10.73 21.89
CA ALA A 35 30.20 -9.53 22.70
C ALA A 35 30.07 -8.27 21.82
N SER A 36 30.80 -8.19 20.71
CA SER A 36 30.60 -7.15 19.69
C SER A 36 29.27 -7.34 18.94
N HIS A 37 28.89 -8.58 18.61
CA HIS A 37 27.55 -8.88 18.08
C HIS A 37 26.43 -8.60 19.09
N ARG A 38 26.60 -8.86 20.39
CA ARG A 38 25.60 -8.58 21.44
C ARG A 38 25.39 -7.09 21.61
N ARG A 39 26.45 -6.27 21.56
CA ARG A 39 26.31 -4.81 21.55
C ARG A 39 25.62 -4.32 20.28
N SER A 40 25.85 -4.97 19.15
CA SER A 40 25.13 -4.69 17.90
C SER A 40 23.64 -5.07 18.05
N ILE A 41 23.33 -6.28 18.50
CA ILE A 41 21.98 -6.83 18.69
C ILE A 41 21.18 -6.07 19.77
N SER A 42 21.79 -5.64 20.87
CA SER A 42 21.08 -4.87 21.91
C SER A 42 20.60 -3.51 21.41
N ASN A 43 21.26 -2.94 20.40
CA ASN A 43 20.78 -1.72 19.74
C ASN A 43 19.54 -1.98 18.86
N TYR A 44 19.31 -3.24 18.46
CA TYR A 44 18.17 -3.66 17.65
C TYR A 44 17.04 -4.30 18.46
N GLU A 45 17.27 -4.66 19.72
CA GLU A 45 16.30 -5.28 20.63
C GLU A 45 14.95 -4.52 20.71
N PRO A 46 14.91 -3.17 20.74
CA PRO A 46 13.64 -2.43 20.73
C PRO A 46 12.85 -2.56 19.41
N PHE A 47 13.52 -2.96 18.33
CA PHE A 47 12.94 -3.03 16.99
C PHE A 47 12.53 -4.44 16.58
N ILE A 48 13.01 -5.49 17.26
CA ILE A 48 12.64 -6.89 17.02
C ILE A 48 11.13 -7.17 17.19
N PRO A 49 10.42 -6.59 18.18
CA PRO A 49 9.01 -6.89 18.39
C PRO A 49 8.14 -6.54 17.18
N HIS A 50 8.47 -5.49 16.42
CA HIS A 50 7.58 -5.04 15.35
C HIS A 50 7.56 -5.98 14.13
N PRO A 51 8.69 -6.40 13.54
CA PRO A 51 8.72 -7.46 12.53
C PRO A 51 8.15 -8.79 13.03
N MET A 52 8.35 -9.14 14.30
CA MET A 52 7.76 -10.35 14.90
C MET A 52 6.23 -10.26 14.93
N SER A 53 5.66 -9.13 15.36
CA SER A 53 4.23 -8.90 15.33
C SER A 53 3.67 -8.96 13.90
N LEU A 54 4.36 -8.36 12.93
CA LEU A 54 3.97 -8.45 11.51
C LEU A 54 4.01 -9.89 10.96
N SER A 55 4.91 -10.74 11.45
CA SER A 55 4.95 -12.16 11.05
C SER A 55 3.69 -12.93 11.41
N SER A 56 2.93 -12.44 12.40
CA SER A 56 1.62 -13.00 12.76
C SER A 56 0.50 -12.54 11.82
N ASN A 57 0.73 -11.52 10.97
CA ASN A 57 -0.21 -11.04 9.97
C ASN A 57 0.29 -11.35 8.54
N ILE A 58 0.16 -12.62 8.15
CA ILE A 58 0.59 -13.10 6.82
C ILE A 58 -0.05 -12.30 5.66
N TRP A 59 -1.28 -11.84 5.85
CA TRP A 59 -2.03 -11.08 4.85
C TRP A 59 -1.59 -9.62 4.75
N GLY A 60 -0.92 -9.08 5.77
CA GLY A 60 -0.40 -7.72 5.78
C GLY A 60 0.99 -7.59 5.17
N MET A 61 1.80 -8.66 5.18
CA MET A 61 3.20 -8.61 4.74
C MET A 61 3.36 -8.20 3.27
N ARG A 62 2.60 -8.84 2.38
CA ARG A 62 2.65 -8.54 0.95
C ARG A 62 2.15 -7.12 0.63
N PRO A 63 0.98 -6.66 1.12
CA PRO A 63 0.57 -5.26 1.02
C PRO A 63 1.64 -4.26 1.49
N LEU A 64 2.33 -4.57 2.59
CA LEU A 64 3.41 -3.73 3.09
C LEU A 64 4.59 -3.67 2.10
N LEU A 65 5.04 -4.81 1.58
CA LEU A 65 6.07 -4.82 0.54
C LEU A 65 5.63 -4.01 -0.69
N CYS A 66 4.40 -4.21 -1.17
CA CYS A 66 3.83 -3.45 -2.29
C CYS A 66 3.80 -1.93 -2.03
N SER A 67 3.60 -1.50 -0.78
CA SER A 67 3.52 -0.07 -0.42
C SER A 67 4.78 0.74 -0.76
N ALA A 68 5.95 0.09 -0.88
CA ALA A 68 7.17 0.77 -1.31
C ALA A 68 7.04 1.36 -2.73
N PHE A 69 6.15 0.80 -3.55
CA PHE A 69 5.91 1.23 -4.93
C PHE A 69 4.72 2.17 -5.07
N PHE A 70 3.89 2.30 -4.03
CA PHE A 70 2.74 3.20 -4.04
C PHE A 70 3.18 4.66 -3.88
N GLU A 71 2.53 5.57 -4.59
CA GLU A 71 2.73 7.01 -4.50
C GLU A 71 1.36 7.72 -4.49
N PRO A 72 1.00 8.42 -3.40
CA PRO A 72 -0.26 9.14 -3.24
C PRO A 72 -0.69 10.04 -4.40
N ASP A 73 0.27 10.67 -5.06
CA ASP A 73 -0.01 11.69 -6.06
C ASP A 73 -0.22 11.14 -7.48
N VAL A 74 0.09 9.86 -7.69
CA VAL A 74 -0.07 9.20 -8.99
C VAL A 74 -1.52 8.77 -9.20
N GLU A 75 -2.10 9.22 -10.31
CA GLU A 75 -3.44 8.84 -10.76
C GLU A 75 -3.44 7.46 -11.44
N CYS A 76 -4.60 6.80 -11.48
CA CYS A 76 -4.75 5.44 -12.01
C CYS A 76 -4.28 5.27 -13.47
N ASN A 77 -4.42 6.30 -14.30
CA ASN A 77 -3.98 6.32 -15.70
C ASN A 77 -2.47 6.53 -15.86
N LEU A 78 -1.74 6.85 -14.79
CA LEU A 78 -0.30 7.11 -14.81
C LEU A 78 0.54 6.05 -14.07
N VAL A 79 -0.11 5.05 -13.48
CA VAL A 79 0.53 3.95 -12.73
C VAL A 79 1.67 3.29 -13.50
N SER A 80 1.43 2.98 -14.77
CA SER A 80 2.44 2.40 -15.65
C SER A 80 3.66 3.29 -15.82
N THR A 81 3.44 4.59 -16.06
CA THR A 81 4.53 5.57 -16.21
C THR A 81 5.31 5.78 -14.91
N TRP A 82 4.68 5.54 -13.76
CA TRP A 82 5.33 5.58 -12.46
C TRP A 82 6.18 4.34 -12.18
N LEU A 83 5.62 3.15 -12.43
CA LEU A 83 6.28 1.89 -12.06
C LEU A 83 7.37 1.50 -13.06
N HIS A 84 7.18 1.78 -14.35
CA HIS A 84 8.14 1.35 -15.37
C HIS A 84 9.57 1.85 -15.10
N PRO A 85 9.82 3.15 -14.84
CA PRO A 85 11.15 3.63 -14.48
C PRO A 85 11.72 2.96 -13.23
N ALA A 86 10.90 2.69 -12.22
CA ALA A 86 11.36 2.01 -11.00
C ALA A 86 11.88 0.60 -11.32
N PHE A 87 11.17 -0.15 -12.17
CA PHE A 87 11.58 -1.50 -12.57
C PHE A 87 12.78 -1.51 -13.53
N THR A 88 13.00 -0.47 -14.33
CA THR A 88 14.26 -0.37 -15.13
C THR A 88 15.52 -0.35 -14.27
N VAL A 89 15.43 0.13 -13.02
CA VAL A 89 16.53 0.14 -12.06
C VAL A 89 16.58 -1.17 -11.26
N ILE A 90 15.42 -1.73 -10.90
CA ILE A 90 15.32 -2.88 -10.00
C ILE A 90 15.57 -4.21 -10.72
N ASP A 91 15.09 -4.35 -11.95
CA ASP A 91 15.18 -5.61 -12.71
C ASP A 91 16.64 -6.07 -12.88
N PRO A 92 17.60 -5.23 -13.33
CA PRO A 92 19.00 -5.65 -13.46
C PRO A 92 19.60 -6.09 -12.12
N LEU A 93 19.30 -5.38 -11.03
CA LEU A 93 19.81 -5.74 -9.70
C LEU A 93 19.29 -7.09 -9.22
N SER A 94 18.03 -7.40 -9.56
CA SER A 94 17.38 -8.68 -9.25
C SER A 94 17.95 -9.81 -10.12
N GLU A 95 18.20 -9.54 -11.40
CA GLU A 95 18.72 -10.49 -12.39
C GLU A 95 20.19 -10.85 -12.17
N ASP A 96 21.04 -9.85 -11.94
CA ASP A 96 22.48 -10.01 -11.68
C ASP A 96 22.76 -10.60 -10.28
N GLY A 97 21.73 -10.76 -9.44
CA GLY A 97 21.87 -11.27 -8.07
C GLY A 97 22.57 -10.29 -7.13
N ASN A 98 22.55 -8.99 -7.43
CA ASN A 98 23.15 -7.94 -6.59
C ASN A 98 22.24 -7.60 -5.40
N LEU A 99 22.08 -8.57 -4.50
CA LEU A 99 21.13 -8.49 -3.39
C LEU A 99 21.43 -7.34 -2.42
N THR A 100 22.69 -6.95 -2.26
CA THR A 100 23.09 -5.83 -1.40
C THR A 100 22.58 -4.49 -1.94
N GLN A 101 22.75 -4.25 -3.24
CA GLN A 101 22.22 -3.02 -3.85
C GLN A 101 20.70 -3.05 -3.91
N LEU A 102 20.09 -4.20 -4.20
CA LEU A 102 18.64 -4.37 -4.18
C LEU A 102 18.05 -4.03 -2.80
N ALA A 103 18.65 -4.54 -1.72
CA ALA A 103 18.25 -4.21 -0.35
C ALA A 103 18.43 -2.72 -0.05
N ALA A 104 19.50 -2.09 -0.53
CA ALA A 104 19.74 -0.66 -0.34
C ALA A 104 18.69 0.21 -1.08
N VAL A 105 18.34 -0.14 -2.31
CA VAL A 105 17.32 0.58 -3.11
C VAL A 105 15.95 0.45 -2.45
N LEU A 106 15.50 -0.77 -2.16
CA LEU A 106 14.18 -1.02 -1.58
C LEU A 106 14.06 -0.47 -0.15
N GLY A 107 15.12 -0.62 0.64
CA GLY A 107 15.19 -0.08 1.99
C GLY A 107 15.19 1.44 2.04
N ARG A 108 15.83 2.13 1.08
CA ARG A 108 15.77 3.60 0.98
C ARG A 108 14.41 4.09 0.51
N ARG A 109 13.77 3.35 -0.40
CA ARG A 109 12.45 3.70 -0.93
C ARG A 109 11.38 3.74 0.17
N GLN A 110 11.45 2.82 1.13
CA GLN A 110 10.57 2.84 2.30
C GLN A 110 11.32 2.34 3.54
N THR A 111 11.96 3.28 4.25
CA THR A 111 12.84 2.98 5.41
C THR A 111 12.11 2.23 6.53
N LYS A 112 10.83 2.50 6.74
CA LYS A 112 9.98 1.79 7.72
C LYS A 112 9.86 0.29 7.44
N LEU A 113 10.00 -0.11 6.18
CA LEU A 113 9.86 -1.49 5.73
C LEU A 113 11.19 -2.09 5.24
N ALA A 114 12.31 -1.42 5.48
CA ALA A 114 13.63 -1.91 5.05
C ALA A 114 13.94 -3.30 5.63
N ALA A 115 13.61 -3.54 6.90
CA ALA A 115 13.78 -4.84 7.54
C ALA A 115 12.91 -5.94 6.89
N LEU A 116 11.71 -5.57 6.43
CA LEU A 116 10.80 -6.51 5.76
C LEU A 116 11.33 -6.89 4.37
N TRP A 117 11.82 -5.92 3.60
CA TRP A 117 12.48 -6.16 2.31
C TRP A 117 13.76 -6.97 2.46
N LEU A 118 14.59 -6.68 3.47
CA LEU A 118 15.77 -7.47 3.78
C LEU A 118 15.41 -8.93 4.09
N GLY A 119 14.37 -9.15 4.90
CA GLY A 119 13.83 -10.48 5.17
C GLY A 119 13.39 -11.20 3.89
N ALA A 120 12.61 -10.53 3.03
CA ALA A 120 12.17 -11.09 1.75
C ALA A 120 13.33 -11.46 0.82
N ILE A 121 14.41 -10.67 0.81
CA ILE A 121 15.63 -10.95 0.04
C ILE A 121 16.36 -12.19 0.58
N ILE A 122 16.58 -12.26 1.90
CA ILE A 122 17.25 -13.40 2.55
C ILE A 122 16.47 -14.70 2.32
N MET A 123 15.13 -14.62 2.35
CA MET A 123 14.25 -15.76 2.13
C MET A 123 14.07 -16.13 0.65
N GLY A 124 14.68 -15.38 -0.28
CA GLY A 124 14.55 -15.62 -1.72
C GLY A 124 13.17 -15.30 -2.30
N LEU A 125 12.34 -14.53 -1.59
CA LEU A 125 10.98 -14.16 -1.99
C LEU A 125 10.92 -12.86 -2.80
N ALA A 126 11.95 -12.01 -2.70
CA ALA A 126 11.96 -10.68 -3.32
C ALA A 126 11.64 -10.70 -4.82
N ARG A 127 12.21 -11.64 -5.59
CA ARG A 127 11.95 -11.74 -7.04
C ARG A 127 10.48 -12.03 -7.36
N THR A 128 9.86 -12.94 -6.61
CA THR A 128 8.44 -13.28 -6.77
C THR A 128 7.55 -12.09 -6.45
N GLU A 129 7.82 -11.40 -5.33
CA GLU A 129 7.04 -10.22 -4.94
C GLU A 129 7.20 -9.07 -5.94
N LEU A 130 8.42 -8.80 -6.42
CA LEU A 130 8.68 -7.77 -7.43
C LEU A 130 7.98 -8.05 -8.76
N ARG A 131 7.99 -9.31 -9.20
CA ARG A 131 7.26 -9.74 -10.40
C ARG A 131 5.76 -9.51 -10.24
N ASP A 132 5.22 -9.86 -9.08
CA ASP A 132 3.79 -9.73 -8.83
C ASP A 132 3.36 -8.26 -8.71
N ILE A 133 4.18 -7.40 -8.10
CA ILE A 133 3.98 -5.94 -8.06
C ILE A 133 3.99 -5.34 -9.46
N ARG A 134 4.86 -5.83 -10.34
CA ARG A 134 4.95 -5.38 -11.74
C ARG A 134 3.73 -5.77 -12.58
N ASN A 135 3.06 -6.88 -12.25
CA ASN A 135 2.08 -7.49 -13.14
C ASN A 135 0.64 -7.42 -12.64
N GLY A 136 0.40 -7.04 -11.38
CA GLY A 136 -0.93 -7.13 -10.77
C GLY A 136 -1.29 -5.95 -9.89
N PRO A 137 -2.57 -5.86 -9.49
CA PRO A 137 -2.99 -4.88 -8.49
C PRO A 137 -2.22 -5.13 -7.19
N PRO A 138 -1.62 -4.09 -6.60
CA PRO A 138 -0.95 -4.25 -5.32
C PRO A 138 -1.99 -4.59 -4.25
N ALA A 139 -1.63 -5.51 -3.36
CA ALA A 139 -2.50 -5.90 -2.26
C ALA A 139 -2.66 -4.73 -1.26
N ILE A 140 -3.85 -4.57 -0.68
CA ILE A 140 -4.16 -3.50 0.29
C ILE A 140 -4.56 -4.12 1.62
N ASN A 141 -3.98 -3.63 2.72
CA ASN A 141 -4.35 -3.97 4.09
C ASN A 141 -4.25 -2.69 4.94
N LEU A 142 -5.37 -1.96 5.05
CA LEU A 142 -5.42 -0.69 5.76
C LEU A 142 -4.97 -0.80 7.24
N PRO A 143 -5.32 -1.85 8.00
CA PRO A 143 -4.80 -2.02 9.36
C PRO A 143 -3.27 -2.13 9.44
N ALA A 144 -2.66 -2.94 8.57
CA ALA A 144 -1.20 -3.08 8.52
C ALA A 144 -0.53 -1.77 8.07
N ALA A 145 -1.11 -1.08 7.08
CA ALA A 145 -0.64 0.23 6.64
C ALA A 145 -0.65 1.23 7.80
N ALA A 146 -1.79 1.32 8.51
CA ALA A 146 -1.98 2.21 9.65
C ALA A 146 -1.00 1.90 10.80
N TRP A 147 -0.87 0.62 11.18
CA TRP A 147 0.04 0.20 12.25
C TRP A 147 1.52 0.41 11.90
N THR A 148 1.89 0.30 10.63
CA THR A 148 3.27 0.60 10.17
C THR A 148 3.52 2.07 9.85
N GLY A 149 2.48 2.90 9.90
CA GLY A 149 2.52 4.29 9.43
C GLY A 149 2.90 4.39 7.95
N THR A 150 2.54 3.41 7.13
CA THR A 150 2.71 3.44 5.66
C THR A 150 1.38 3.77 4.99
N VAL A 151 1.45 4.20 3.73
CA VAL A 151 0.25 4.44 2.91
C VAL A 151 0.23 3.41 1.80
N GLN A 152 -0.90 2.71 1.67
CA GLN A 152 -1.10 1.68 0.65
C GLN A 152 -2.17 2.04 -0.36
N SER A 153 -3.00 3.04 -0.09
CA SER A 153 -4.10 3.46 -0.96
C SER A 153 -4.48 4.90 -0.67
N PHE A 154 -4.92 5.61 -1.72
CA PHE A 154 -5.43 6.97 -1.61
C PHE A 154 -6.60 7.09 -0.64
N ILE A 155 -7.35 6.01 -0.39
CA ILE A 155 -8.61 6.01 0.36
C ILE A 155 -8.45 6.43 1.83
N THR A 156 -7.24 6.30 2.37
CA THR A 156 -6.92 6.67 3.77
C THR A 156 -6.31 8.06 3.91
N LEU A 157 -6.01 8.72 2.79
CA LEU A 157 -5.45 10.06 2.80
C LEU A 157 -6.49 11.09 3.21
N LYS A 158 -6.01 12.23 3.72
CA LYS A 158 -6.88 13.35 4.06
C LYS A 158 -7.56 13.90 2.80
N PRO A 159 -8.86 14.21 2.87
CA PRO A 159 -9.56 14.78 1.73
C PRO A 159 -9.01 16.16 1.40
N GLY A 160 -9.19 16.56 0.15
CA GLY A 160 -8.87 17.90 -0.31
C GLY A 160 -9.97 18.89 0.03
N VAL A 161 -9.84 20.08 -0.52
CA VAL A 161 -10.87 21.11 -0.42
C VAL A 161 -11.83 20.93 -1.58
N ALA A 162 -13.08 20.57 -1.29
CA ALA A 162 -14.17 20.59 -2.28
C ALA A 162 -14.47 22.04 -2.68
N ASN A 163 -14.83 22.23 -3.95
CA ASN A 163 -15.32 23.50 -4.47
C ASN A 163 -16.83 23.63 -4.23
N GLU A 164 -17.40 24.82 -4.45
CA GLU A 164 -18.85 25.08 -4.20
C GLU A 164 -19.79 24.15 -4.98
N HIS A 165 -19.34 23.62 -6.13
CA HIS A 165 -20.17 22.81 -7.02
C HIS A 165 -19.54 21.48 -7.42
N THR A 166 -18.25 21.28 -7.16
CA THR A 166 -17.52 20.09 -7.59
C THR A 166 -16.75 19.43 -6.47
N ILE A 167 -16.64 18.10 -6.56
CA ILE A 167 -15.84 17.25 -5.70
C ILE A 167 -14.85 16.47 -6.56
N ARG A 168 -13.63 16.29 -6.06
CA ARG A 168 -12.62 15.46 -6.74
C ARG A 168 -13.06 14.00 -6.69
N CYS A 169 -12.83 13.26 -7.77
CA CYS A 169 -13.21 11.84 -7.85
C CYS A 169 -12.63 11.04 -6.67
N GLU A 170 -11.39 11.34 -6.25
CA GLU A 170 -10.79 10.65 -5.11
C GLU A 170 -11.47 10.97 -3.77
N ASP A 171 -12.05 12.16 -3.62
CA ASP A 171 -12.77 12.56 -2.40
C ASP A 171 -14.20 11.97 -2.38
N GLU A 172 -14.84 11.85 -3.54
CA GLU A 172 -16.09 11.07 -3.69
C GLU A 172 -15.86 9.62 -3.26
N CYS A 173 -14.82 8.96 -3.79
CA CYS A 173 -14.44 7.61 -3.38
C CYS A 173 -14.23 7.49 -1.87
N ARG A 174 -13.50 8.44 -1.25
CA ARG A 174 -13.26 8.43 0.20
C ARG A 174 -14.57 8.54 0.98
N LEU A 175 -15.45 9.44 0.59
CA LEU A 175 -16.74 9.61 1.26
C LEU A 175 -17.57 8.34 1.16
N LEU A 176 -17.72 7.76 -0.04
CA LEU A 176 -18.44 6.50 -0.24
C LEU A 176 -17.93 5.37 0.65
N PHE A 177 -16.62 5.24 0.78
CA PHE A 177 -16.01 4.23 1.66
C PHE A 177 -16.23 4.54 3.15
N ILE A 178 -16.06 5.79 3.57
CA ILE A 178 -16.22 6.21 4.97
C ILE A 178 -17.66 6.07 5.45
N THR A 179 -18.63 6.42 4.60
CA THR A 179 -20.06 6.30 4.90
C THR A 179 -20.57 4.88 4.71
N ALA A 180 -19.73 3.98 4.19
CA ALA A 180 -20.13 2.62 3.79
C ALA A 180 -21.41 2.64 2.93
N SER A 181 -21.48 3.60 1.99
CA SER A 181 -22.59 3.75 1.06
C SER A 181 -22.81 2.45 0.28
N ASP A 182 -24.02 2.21 -0.23
CA ASP A 182 -24.41 0.95 -0.84
C ASP A 182 -23.35 0.44 -1.85
N GLY A 183 -22.83 -0.77 -1.60
CA GLY A 183 -21.75 -1.38 -2.39
C GLY A 183 -20.32 -1.05 -1.93
N HIS A 184 -20.10 0.08 -1.26
CA HIS A 184 -18.77 0.65 -0.99
C HIS A 184 -18.18 0.32 0.40
N ALA A 185 -18.69 -0.70 1.08
CA ALA A 185 -18.12 -1.16 2.37
C ALA A 185 -16.74 -1.81 2.23
N ARG A 186 -16.33 -2.18 1.01
CA ARG A 186 -15.03 -2.80 0.71
C ARG A 186 -14.09 -1.77 0.09
N VAL A 187 -12.81 -1.86 0.46
CA VAL A 187 -11.76 -1.05 -0.16
C VAL A 187 -11.67 -1.30 -1.68
N PRO A 188 -11.30 -0.28 -2.48
CA PRO A 188 -10.99 -0.50 -3.88
C PRO A 188 -9.87 -1.53 -4.04
N ILE A 189 -9.96 -2.37 -5.09
CA ILE A 189 -8.88 -3.34 -5.42
C ILE A 189 -7.61 -2.59 -5.83
N TRP A 190 -7.75 -1.49 -6.56
CA TRP A 190 -6.63 -0.66 -7.01
C TRP A 190 -6.41 0.50 -6.03
N PRO A 191 -5.17 0.72 -5.56
CA PRO A 191 -4.90 1.74 -4.55
C PRO A 191 -4.75 3.15 -5.10
N TRP A 192 -4.79 3.30 -6.42
CA TRP A 192 -4.49 4.53 -7.13
C TRP A 192 -5.72 5.40 -7.25
N LYS A 193 -5.55 6.71 -7.11
CA LYS A 193 -6.68 7.64 -7.14
C LYS A 193 -7.25 7.77 -8.56
N PRO A 194 -8.58 7.86 -8.71
CA PRO A 194 -9.17 8.26 -9.99
C PRO A 194 -8.81 9.72 -10.29
N PHE A 195 -8.72 10.06 -11.57
CA PHE A 195 -8.54 11.43 -12.02
C PHE A 195 -9.88 12.15 -12.18
N GLY A 196 -9.86 13.48 -12.16
CA GLY A 196 -11.00 14.33 -12.50
C GLY A 196 -11.85 14.79 -11.31
N GLN A 197 -13.00 15.39 -11.63
CA GLN A 197 -13.95 15.94 -10.67
C GLN A 197 -15.38 15.73 -11.16
N PHE A 198 -16.32 15.64 -10.23
CA PHE A 198 -17.75 15.53 -10.49
C PHE A 198 -18.51 16.69 -9.89
N ARG A 199 -19.68 17.01 -10.45
CA ARG A 199 -20.59 17.95 -9.82
C ARG A 199 -21.19 17.26 -8.59
N ILE A 200 -21.26 17.97 -7.48
CA ILE A 200 -21.78 17.40 -6.23
C ILE A 200 -23.23 16.95 -6.41
N CYS A 201 -24.05 17.70 -7.16
CA CYS A 201 -25.44 17.31 -7.45
C CYS A 201 -25.59 15.97 -8.16
N ASP A 202 -24.52 15.49 -8.81
CA ASP A 202 -24.52 14.25 -9.57
C ASP A 202 -23.89 13.10 -8.77
N THR A 203 -23.47 13.29 -7.51
CA THR A 203 -22.92 12.19 -6.69
C THR A 203 -24.00 11.50 -5.86
N ASP A 204 -23.69 10.35 -5.25
CA ASP A 204 -24.55 9.70 -4.27
C ASP A 204 -25.00 10.64 -3.14
N ARG A 205 -26.20 10.42 -2.61
CA ARG A 205 -26.82 11.31 -1.61
C ARG A 205 -25.99 11.45 -0.34
N GLU A 206 -25.28 10.40 0.07
CA GLU A 206 -24.37 10.45 1.22
C GLU A 206 -23.16 11.35 0.93
N VAL A 207 -22.62 11.29 -0.28
CA VAL A 207 -21.53 12.19 -0.72
C VAL A 207 -22.02 13.64 -0.73
N GLN A 208 -23.23 13.90 -1.24
CA GLN A 208 -23.82 15.25 -1.24
C GLN A 208 -23.94 15.85 0.16
N GLN A 209 -24.38 15.06 1.14
CA GLN A 209 -24.51 15.49 2.53
C GLN A 209 -23.16 15.82 3.17
N HIS A 210 -22.10 15.12 2.77
CA HIS A 210 -20.79 15.17 3.43
C HIS A 210 -19.69 15.93 2.68
N ALA A 211 -19.96 16.37 1.44
CA ALA A 211 -18.98 17.05 0.58
C ALA A 211 -18.32 18.28 1.23
N PHE A 212 -19.07 19.00 2.08
CA PHE A 212 -18.60 20.24 2.72
C PHE A 212 -18.14 20.08 4.17
N CYS A 213 -18.21 18.88 4.75
CA CYS A 213 -17.88 18.66 6.16
C CYS A 213 -16.38 18.82 6.47
N LYS A 214 -15.49 18.64 5.47
CA LYS A 214 -14.01 18.81 5.57
C LYS A 214 -13.29 17.98 6.64
N CYS A 215 -13.98 17.08 7.35
CA CYS A 215 -13.44 16.37 8.52
C CYS A 215 -13.48 14.84 8.41
N HIS A 216 -14.01 14.28 7.32
CA HIS A 216 -14.12 12.85 7.14
C HIS A 216 -12.80 12.27 6.64
N CYS A 217 -12.04 11.65 7.55
CA CYS A 217 -10.85 10.87 7.22
C CYS A 217 -10.60 9.79 8.28
N PHE A 218 -9.78 8.81 7.93
CA PHE A 218 -9.28 7.82 8.88
C PHE A 218 -8.05 8.34 9.59
N GLU A 219 -8.06 8.29 10.92
CA GLU A 219 -6.89 8.57 11.75
C GLU A 219 -6.59 7.34 12.59
N TYR A 220 -5.37 6.83 12.47
CA TYR A 220 -4.91 5.72 13.30
C TYR A 220 -4.68 6.20 14.73
N GLN A 221 -5.32 5.55 15.68
CA GLN A 221 -5.19 5.89 17.10
C GLN A 221 -4.16 5.00 17.80
N SER A 222 -4.44 3.70 17.83
CA SER A 222 -3.57 2.68 18.43
C SER A 222 -4.07 1.29 18.07
N TRP A 223 -3.20 0.31 18.23
CA TRP A 223 -3.52 -1.10 18.26
C TRP A 223 -3.68 -1.55 19.70
N TYR A 224 -4.54 -2.53 19.95
CA TYR A 224 -4.72 -3.11 21.27
C TYR A 224 -4.45 -4.61 21.18
N TRP A 225 -3.49 -5.07 21.96
CA TRP A 225 -3.19 -6.49 22.12
C TRP A 225 -4.07 -7.04 23.24
N CYS A 226 -5.00 -7.93 22.91
CA CYS A 226 -5.79 -8.67 23.90
C CYS A 226 -4.88 -9.72 24.58
N LEU A 227 -4.54 -9.47 25.83
CA LEU A 227 -3.80 -10.38 26.69
C LEU A 227 -4.76 -11.19 27.57
N THR A 228 -4.26 -12.22 28.25
CA THR A 228 -5.10 -13.01 29.17
C THR A 228 -5.53 -12.20 30.41
N ASP A 229 -4.76 -11.19 30.77
CA ASP A 229 -4.89 -10.35 31.96
C ASP A 229 -5.27 -8.88 31.67
N GLY A 230 -5.58 -8.53 30.42
CA GLY A 230 -6.00 -7.19 30.05
C GLY A 230 -5.72 -6.85 28.60
N GLU A 231 -5.64 -5.55 28.30
CA GLU A 231 -5.31 -5.05 26.97
C GLU A 231 -4.04 -4.20 27.04
N LEU A 232 -3.12 -4.40 26.10
CA LEU A 232 -1.93 -3.57 25.94
C LEU A 232 -2.09 -2.66 24.73
N GLN A 233 -2.07 -1.35 24.98
CA GLN A 233 -2.09 -0.35 23.92
C GLN A 233 -0.72 -0.25 23.25
N ASP A 234 -0.70 -0.35 21.93
CA ASP A 234 0.48 -0.24 21.08
C ASP A 234 0.27 0.91 20.07
N PRO A 235 1.12 1.94 20.08
CA PRO A 235 0.99 3.08 19.16
C PRO A 235 1.45 2.76 17.72
N GLY A 236 1.84 1.53 17.41
CA GLY A 236 2.34 1.10 16.11
C GLY A 236 3.82 1.43 15.88
N LEU A 237 4.30 1.07 14.69
CA LEU A 237 5.66 1.34 14.24
C LEU A 237 5.86 2.84 14.05
N ARG A 238 6.29 3.53 15.11
CA ARG A 238 6.73 4.92 15.01
C ARG A 238 8.07 4.96 14.29
N PRO A 239 8.34 5.99 13.45
CA PRO A 239 9.69 6.22 12.96
C PRO A 239 10.61 6.34 14.17
N ALA A 240 11.64 5.49 14.25
CA ALA A 240 12.75 5.78 15.13
C ALA A 240 13.25 7.18 14.78
N LEU A 241 13.39 8.05 15.78
CA LEU A 241 14.04 9.34 15.63
C LEU A 241 15.30 9.14 14.78
N SER A 242 15.41 9.94 13.73
CA SER A 242 16.53 9.99 12.80
C SER A 242 17.87 9.89 13.53
N VAL A 243 18.49 8.71 13.44
CA VAL A 243 19.90 8.56 13.79
C VAL A 243 20.68 9.18 12.64
N GLY A 244 21.07 10.44 12.84
CA GLY A 244 22.02 11.17 12.01
C GLY A 244 21.37 11.98 10.90
N LYS A 245 21.84 13.23 10.77
CA LYS A 245 21.57 14.16 9.67
C LYS A 245 21.40 13.43 8.35
N GLU A 246 20.30 13.71 7.65
CA GLU A 246 20.27 13.50 6.21
C GLU A 246 21.48 14.23 5.61
N PRO A 247 22.39 13.52 4.92
CA PRO A 247 23.25 14.19 3.96
C PRO A 247 22.30 14.87 2.99
N GLY A 248 22.47 16.19 2.79
CA GLY A 248 21.61 16.97 1.92
C GLY A 248 21.32 16.22 0.63
N THR A 249 20.06 16.26 0.21
CA THR A 249 19.62 15.80 -1.09
C THR A 249 20.42 16.53 -2.17
N GLU A 250 21.61 16.03 -2.49
CA GLU A 250 22.17 16.24 -3.81
C GLU A 250 21.21 15.50 -4.72
N MET A 251 20.36 16.30 -5.35
CA MET A 251 19.56 15.92 -6.49
C MET A 251 20.53 15.34 -7.50
N ILE A 252 20.70 14.02 -7.51
CA ILE A 252 21.33 13.33 -8.62
C ILE A 252 20.44 13.70 -9.79
N SER A 253 20.89 14.63 -10.62
CA SER A 253 20.31 14.86 -11.94
C SER A 253 20.42 13.54 -12.66
N THR A 254 19.35 12.76 -12.60
CA THR A 254 19.17 11.63 -13.49
C THR A 254 19.19 12.23 -14.89
N PRO A 255 20.12 11.83 -15.77
CA PRO A 255 19.98 12.20 -17.17
C PRO A 255 18.60 11.70 -17.59
N PHE A 256 17.80 12.57 -18.21
CA PHE A 256 16.62 12.15 -18.94
C PHE A 256 17.10 11.15 -19.98
N LEU A 257 17.09 9.86 -19.63
CA LEU A 257 17.29 8.79 -20.57
C LEU A 257 16.04 8.83 -21.44
N ASN A 258 16.18 9.36 -22.65
CA ASN A 258 15.23 9.17 -23.74
C ASN A 258 15.18 7.66 -24.02
N MET A 259 14.39 6.94 -23.23
CA MET A 259 14.15 5.52 -23.40
C MET A 259 13.02 5.34 -24.41
N PRO A 260 13.15 4.41 -25.37
CA PRO A 260 12.05 4.02 -26.24
C PRO A 260 10.87 3.58 -25.37
N PHE A 261 9.70 4.12 -25.64
CA PHE A 261 8.44 3.76 -24.99
C PHE A 261 8.06 2.36 -25.49
N ASP A 262 8.61 1.31 -24.88
CA ASP A 262 8.25 -0.06 -25.22
C ASP A 262 6.81 -0.34 -24.77
N ASP A 263 6.05 -0.97 -25.67
CA ASP A 263 4.61 -1.25 -25.63
C ASP A 263 4.16 -2.14 -24.44
N PHE A 264 5.11 -2.63 -23.63
CA PHE A 264 4.86 -3.45 -22.44
C PHE A 264 4.38 -2.66 -21.22
N GLY A 265 4.36 -1.32 -21.31
CA GLY A 265 3.99 -0.44 -20.21
C GLY A 265 2.49 -0.32 -19.96
N GLN A 266 1.58 -0.56 -20.90
CA GLN A 266 0.18 -0.09 -20.75
C GLN A 266 -0.69 -0.92 -19.79
N SER A 267 -0.30 -2.15 -19.42
CA SER A 267 -1.19 -3.10 -18.72
C SER A 267 -1.67 -2.68 -17.32
N LEU A 268 -0.84 -2.01 -16.52
CA LEU A 268 -1.22 -1.64 -15.15
C LEU A 268 -2.16 -0.43 -15.11
N SER A 269 -1.91 0.59 -15.94
CA SER A 269 -2.84 1.71 -16.09
C SER A 269 -4.15 1.29 -16.75
N GLU A 270 -4.10 0.35 -17.70
CA GLU A 270 -5.26 -0.31 -18.31
C GLU A 270 -6.07 -1.13 -17.30
N GLY A 271 -5.44 -1.73 -16.29
CA GLY A 271 -6.16 -2.41 -15.21
C GLY A 271 -6.69 -1.44 -14.15
N ALA A 272 -5.86 -0.49 -13.73
CA ALA A 272 -6.14 0.41 -12.62
C ALA A 272 -7.27 1.38 -12.92
N THR A 273 -7.32 1.93 -14.14
CA THR A 273 -8.32 2.92 -14.55
C THR A 273 -9.74 2.36 -14.54
N PRO A 274 -10.07 1.33 -15.34
CA PRO A 274 -11.42 0.75 -15.29
C PRO A 274 -11.70 0.15 -13.92
N GLY A 275 -10.71 -0.45 -13.25
CA GLY A 275 -10.91 -1.03 -11.92
C GLY A 275 -11.36 -0.01 -10.86
N ILE A 276 -10.76 1.19 -10.83
CA ILE A 276 -11.17 2.22 -9.86
C ILE A 276 -12.51 2.88 -10.24
N PHE A 277 -12.77 3.13 -11.52
CA PHE A 277 -14.03 3.72 -11.97
C PHE A 277 -15.20 2.74 -11.86
N GLN A 278 -14.95 1.43 -12.06
CA GLN A 278 -15.94 0.39 -11.80
C GLN A 278 -16.27 0.30 -10.31
N TRP A 279 -15.28 0.40 -9.43
CA TRP A 279 -15.52 0.47 -8.00
C TRP A 279 -16.34 1.72 -7.63
N LEU A 280 -15.96 2.90 -8.15
CA LEU A 280 -16.66 4.17 -7.89
C LEU A 280 -18.12 4.17 -8.38
N ARG A 281 -18.42 3.43 -9.45
CA ARG A 281 -19.76 3.40 -10.08
C ARG A 281 -20.47 2.06 -9.90
N MET A 282 -20.09 1.29 -8.87
CA MET A 282 -20.70 -0.03 -8.63
C MET A 282 -22.17 0.04 -8.20
N SER A 283 -22.61 1.17 -7.64
CA SER A 283 -24.02 1.48 -7.33
C SER A 283 -24.80 2.02 -8.54
N GLY A 284 -24.14 2.22 -9.68
CA GLY A 284 -24.71 2.80 -10.90
C GLY A 284 -24.09 4.14 -11.28
N TYR A 285 -24.55 4.67 -12.42
CA TYR A 285 -24.21 6.02 -12.86
C TYR A 285 -25.32 7.00 -12.46
N PRO A 286 -24.97 8.25 -12.14
CA PRO A 286 -25.95 9.32 -11.96
C PRO A 286 -26.78 9.50 -13.23
N ALA A 287 -28.05 9.86 -13.10
CA ALA A 287 -28.88 10.20 -14.25
C ALA A 287 -28.34 11.47 -14.90
N TYR A 288 -27.55 11.33 -15.96
CA TYR A 288 -27.06 12.46 -16.76
C TYR A 288 -28.16 12.96 -17.68
N ASP A 289 -28.51 14.23 -17.53
CA ASP A 289 -28.99 15.05 -18.64
C ASP A 289 -27.80 15.89 -19.14
N ASP A 290 -27.37 15.60 -20.37
CA ASP A 290 -26.57 16.46 -21.25
C ASP A 290 -25.01 16.41 -21.27
N GLU A 291 -24.50 16.64 -22.48
CA GLU A 291 -23.28 16.23 -23.19
C GLU A 291 -21.87 16.60 -22.64
N SER A 292 -21.68 16.81 -21.33
CA SER A 292 -20.41 17.36 -20.82
C SER A 292 -19.30 16.37 -20.43
N LEU A 293 -19.51 15.04 -20.54
CA LEU A 293 -18.47 14.05 -20.22
C LEU A 293 -18.25 13.02 -21.34
N PRO A 294 -17.58 13.39 -22.44
CA PRO A 294 -17.14 12.45 -23.45
C PRO A 294 -16.25 11.34 -22.87
N SER A 295 -15.45 11.59 -21.83
CA SER A 295 -14.50 10.60 -21.29
C SER A 295 -15.15 9.45 -20.52
N LEU A 296 -16.27 9.67 -19.82
CA LEU A 296 -16.92 8.63 -19.00
C LEU A 296 -17.93 7.78 -19.74
N LYS A 297 -18.62 8.33 -20.75
CA LYS A 297 -19.40 7.53 -21.70
C LYS A 297 -18.47 6.59 -22.49
N TYR A 298 -17.33 7.10 -22.94
CA TYR A 298 -16.29 6.27 -23.56
C TYR A 298 -15.75 5.21 -22.59
N LEU A 299 -15.50 5.52 -21.31
CA LEU A 299 -15.09 4.50 -20.32
C LEU A 299 -16.18 3.45 -20.07
N GLY A 300 -17.46 3.84 -19.99
CA GLY A 300 -18.58 2.91 -19.84
C GLY A 300 -18.76 2.00 -21.05
N GLU A 301 -18.69 2.54 -22.26
CA GLU A 301 -18.73 1.77 -23.52
C GLU A 301 -17.49 0.86 -23.68
N THR A 302 -16.32 1.36 -23.28
CA THR A 302 -15.07 0.58 -23.29
C THR A 302 -15.15 -0.56 -22.27
N ILE A 303 -15.57 -0.30 -21.02
CA ILE A 303 -15.74 -1.34 -19.98
C ILE A 303 -16.75 -2.41 -20.43
N ASN A 304 -17.87 -2.01 -21.04
CA ASN A 304 -18.86 -2.96 -21.57
C ASN A 304 -18.29 -3.81 -22.72
N GLN A 305 -17.53 -3.20 -23.65
CA GLN A 305 -16.80 -3.96 -24.69
C GLN A 305 -15.76 -4.92 -24.10
N TRP A 306 -15.05 -4.52 -23.04
CA TRP A 306 -14.08 -5.38 -22.35
C TRP A 306 -14.75 -6.57 -21.62
N LEU A 307 -15.90 -6.34 -20.97
CA LEU A 307 -16.68 -7.42 -20.34
C LEU A 307 -17.21 -8.41 -21.38
N GLU A 308 -17.66 -7.93 -22.54
CA GLU A 308 -18.10 -8.78 -23.66
C GLU A 308 -16.96 -9.59 -24.31
N VAL A 309 -15.71 -9.12 -24.25
CA VAL A 309 -14.54 -9.87 -24.73
C VAL A 309 -14.16 -10.95 -23.72
N LEU A 310 -14.18 -10.64 -22.42
CA LEU A 310 -13.89 -11.60 -21.35
C LEU A 310 -14.92 -12.74 -21.24
N ASP A 311 -16.19 -12.47 -21.55
CA ASP A 311 -17.23 -13.51 -21.62
C ASP A 311 -17.08 -14.40 -22.87
N ARG A 312 -16.53 -13.88 -23.97
CA ARG A 312 -16.25 -14.66 -25.18
C ARG A 312 -15.05 -15.60 -25.05
N GLU A 313 -14.06 -15.26 -24.22
CA GLU A 313 -12.89 -16.10 -23.98
C GLU A 313 -13.11 -17.22 -22.94
N LYS A 314 -14.25 -17.21 -22.24
CA LYS A 314 -14.66 -18.24 -21.27
C LYS A 314 -15.69 -19.24 -21.82
N GLY A 315 -16.08 -19.10 -23.08
CA GLY A 315 -17.02 -19.98 -23.80
C GLY A 315 -16.32 -21.02 -24.67
#